data_AF-A0A9J6FSE4-F1
#
_entry.id   AF-A0A9J6FSE4-F1
#
_cell.length_a   1.000
_cell.length_b   1.000
_cell.length_c   1.000
_cell.angle_alpha   90.00
_cell.angle_beta   90.00
_cell.angle_gamma   90.00
#
_symmetry.space_group_name_H-M   'P 1'
#
loop_
_entity.id
_entity.type
_entity.pdbx_description
1 polymer ?
#
loop_
_entity_poly.entity_id
_entity_poly.type
_entity_poly.pdbx_seq_one_letter_code
_entity_poly.pdbx_strand_id
1 'polypeptide(L)'
;MMTTVAFSSPSLQRHHIGDRSLTLVNAFLDEMSKEAKNIITTICDEQCTLSDRLLPKHSAPHMALLAMHQRKQRGDKKHHHNAHHHQRGGAGQGGTAAAPRDKPGAESYRRTREELSTMDKLHMALTELCYAINYASSIHVWEHTFAPREYLAQHLENRFNKALVGMVMYNAESHEIAKPSELLSSVQAYMSVLQGIENHVHVDVTRVFNNVLLQQTQAQDSHGDKTIATLYTNWYLEVLLRKVTAGHMCYSPLHRAFVNLVHDGGQQVPFTAEEFSDVQGKADFPGCKAY
;
A
#
# COMPACT_ATOMS: atom_id res chain seq x y z
N MET A 1 -34.15 -56.96 30.27
CA MET A 1 -33.26 -55.98 29.62
C MET A 1 -33.77 -55.74 28.21
N MET A 2 -34.64 -54.74 28.03
CA MET A 2 -35.00 -54.25 26.71
C MET A 2 -34.04 -53.12 26.37
N THR A 3 -33.12 -53.39 25.46
CA THR A 3 -32.24 -52.39 24.87
C THR A 3 -33.11 -51.54 23.95
N THR A 4 -33.49 -50.35 24.41
CA THR A 4 -34.15 -49.34 23.59
C THR A 4 -33.19 -48.93 22.48
N VAL A 5 -33.37 -49.49 21.29
CA VAL A 5 -32.73 -49.01 20.07
C VAL A 5 -33.32 -47.63 19.82
N ALA A 6 -32.53 -46.59 20.07
CA ALA A 6 -32.88 -45.23 19.72
C ALA A 6 -32.97 -45.14 18.19
N PHE A 7 -34.16 -45.37 17.64
CA PHE A 7 -34.50 -44.95 16.30
C PHE A 7 -34.44 -43.41 16.28
N SER A 8 -33.31 -42.85 15.86
CA SER A 8 -33.26 -41.47 15.42
C SER A 8 -34.32 -41.30 14.33
N SER A 9 -35.30 -40.43 14.56
CA SER A 9 -36.37 -40.22 13.58
C SER A 9 -35.73 -39.74 12.25
N PRO A 10 -36.17 -40.23 11.08
CA PRO A 10 -35.64 -39.80 9.79
C PRO A 10 -35.68 -38.27 9.59
N SER A 11 -36.63 -37.60 10.24
CA SER A 11 -36.76 -36.15 10.29
C SER A 11 -35.58 -35.46 11.00
N LEU A 12 -35.08 -36.01 12.10
CA LEU A 12 -33.95 -35.43 12.85
C LEU A 12 -32.65 -35.59 12.06
N GLN A 13 -32.44 -36.76 11.46
CA GLN A 13 -31.26 -37.03 10.61
C GLN A 13 -31.23 -36.13 9.38
N ARG A 14 -32.39 -35.86 8.76
CA ARG A 14 -32.50 -34.90 7.66
C ARG A 14 -31.95 -33.55 8.12
N HIS A 15 -32.50 -32.96 9.19
CA HIS A 15 -32.10 -31.62 9.68
C HIS A 15 -30.61 -31.52 9.97
N HIS A 16 -30.03 -32.52 10.63
CA HIS A 16 -28.59 -32.56 10.88
C HIS A 16 -27.75 -32.56 9.60
N ILE A 17 -28.18 -33.28 8.55
CA ILE A 17 -27.49 -33.27 7.24
C ILE A 17 -27.59 -31.88 6.60
N GLY A 18 -28.71 -31.18 6.80
CA GLY A 18 -28.91 -29.81 6.32
C GLY A 18 -28.02 -28.79 6.97
N ASP A 19 -28.02 -28.75 8.29
CA ASP A 19 -27.15 -27.84 9.03
C ASP A 19 -25.69 -28.10 8.67
N ARG A 20 -25.32 -29.37 8.46
CA ARG A 20 -23.98 -29.74 8.02
C ARG A 20 -23.67 -29.26 6.60
N SER A 21 -24.61 -29.37 5.64
CA SER A 21 -24.39 -28.90 4.28
C SER A 21 -24.25 -27.38 4.22
N LEU A 22 -25.08 -26.64 4.97
CA LEU A 22 -24.98 -25.19 5.11
C LEU A 22 -23.63 -24.76 5.68
N THR A 23 -23.19 -25.42 6.75
CA THR A 23 -21.89 -25.14 7.39
C THR A 23 -20.73 -25.36 6.41
N LEU A 24 -20.76 -26.46 5.66
CA LEU A 24 -19.70 -26.79 4.71
C LEU A 24 -19.65 -25.80 3.55
N VAL A 25 -20.79 -25.43 2.96
CA VAL A 25 -20.83 -24.46 1.86
C VAL A 25 -20.31 -23.10 2.32
N ASN A 26 -20.75 -22.63 3.49
CA ASN A 26 -20.25 -21.39 4.05
C ASN A 26 -18.72 -21.42 4.25
N ALA A 27 -18.19 -22.52 4.81
CA ALA A 27 -16.75 -22.68 5.01
C ALA A 27 -15.96 -22.71 3.69
N PHE A 28 -16.45 -23.40 2.66
CA PHE A 28 -15.77 -23.46 1.37
C PHE A 28 -15.71 -22.08 0.69
N LEU A 29 -16.85 -21.36 0.66
CA LEU A 29 -16.91 -20.03 0.05
C LEU A 29 -16.03 -19.02 0.79
N ASP A 30 -16.00 -19.11 2.12
CA ASP A 30 -15.16 -18.28 2.97
C ASP A 30 -13.66 -18.54 2.74
N GLU A 31 -13.22 -19.80 2.68
CA GLU A 31 -11.82 -20.15 2.43
C GLU A 31 -11.36 -19.77 1.00
N MET A 32 -12.20 -19.98 -0.02
CA MET A 32 -11.92 -19.52 -1.38
C MET A 32 -11.73 -17.99 -1.43
N SER A 33 -12.60 -17.26 -0.74
CA SER A 33 -12.56 -15.80 -0.70
C SER A 33 -11.36 -15.27 0.08
N LYS A 34 -11.01 -15.92 1.20
CA LYS A 34 -9.79 -15.61 1.97
C LYS A 34 -8.54 -15.80 1.13
N GLU A 35 -8.46 -16.87 0.37
CA GLU A 35 -7.29 -17.15 -0.47
C GLU A 35 -7.16 -16.14 -1.61
N ALA A 36 -8.26 -15.81 -2.28
CA ALA A 36 -8.27 -14.73 -3.28
C ALA A 36 -7.80 -13.41 -2.66
N LYS A 37 -8.35 -13.04 -1.49
CA LYS A 37 -7.94 -11.85 -0.74
C LYS A 37 -6.46 -11.89 -0.34
N ASN A 38 -5.89 -13.04 -0.01
CA ASN A 38 -4.46 -13.18 0.32
C ASN A 38 -3.60 -12.86 -0.91
N ILE A 39 -3.92 -13.46 -2.06
CA ILE A 39 -3.20 -13.23 -3.31
C ILE A 39 -3.28 -11.75 -3.71
N ILE A 40 -4.48 -11.16 -3.65
CA ILE A 40 -4.72 -9.74 -3.94
C ILE A 40 -3.91 -8.84 -3.01
N THR A 41 -3.85 -9.18 -1.72
CA THR A 41 -3.03 -8.46 -0.74
C THR A 41 -1.57 -8.41 -1.15
N THR A 42 -0.99 -9.56 -1.52
CA THR A 42 0.41 -9.65 -1.92
C THR A 42 0.68 -8.80 -3.15
N ILE A 43 -0.20 -8.89 -4.16
CA ILE A 43 -0.13 -8.06 -5.38
C ILE A 43 -0.19 -6.56 -5.01
N CYS A 44 -1.09 -6.16 -4.11
CA CYS A 44 -1.16 -4.77 -3.64
C CYS A 44 0.14 -4.32 -2.97
N ASP A 45 0.74 -5.16 -2.11
CA ASP A 45 1.98 -4.83 -1.39
C ASP A 45 3.16 -4.68 -2.39
N GLU A 46 3.22 -5.53 -3.41
CA GLU A 46 4.20 -5.43 -4.50
C GLU A 46 3.99 -4.16 -5.33
N GLN A 47 2.75 -3.82 -5.70
CA GLN A 47 2.46 -2.60 -6.44
C GLN A 47 2.71 -1.33 -5.60
N CYS A 48 2.44 -1.36 -4.30
CA CYS A 48 2.82 -0.27 -3.39
C CYS A 48 4.35 -0.11 -3.35
N THR A 49 5.10 -1.20 -3.33
CA THR A 49 6.58 -1.18 -3.38
C THR A 49 7.09 -0.60 -4.70
N LEU A 50 6.48 -0.96 -5.83
CA LEU A 50 6.84 -0.40 -7.14
C LEU A 50 6.49 1.09 -7.23
N SER A 51 5.34 1.49 -6.69
CA SER A 51 4.93 2.90 -6.58
C SER A 51 5.90 3.71 -5.71
N ASP A 52 6.32 3.18 -4.55
CA ASP A 52 7.31 3.85 -3.69
C ASP A 52 8.62 4.13 -4.42
N ARG A 53 9.11 3.19 -5.27
CA ARG A 53 10.34 3.37 -6.05
C ARG A 53 10.27 4.54 -7.05
N LEU A 54 9.07 5.00 -7.40
CA LEU A 54 8.84 6.14 -8.29
C LEU A 54 8.84 7.48 -7.53
N LEU A 55 8.85 7.47 -6.20
CA LEU A 55 8.83 8.70 -5.42
C LEU A 55 10.12 9.53 -5.63
N PRO A 56 10.02 10.87 -5.59
CA PRO A 56 11.15 11.77 -5.84
C PRO A 56 12.38 11.50 -4.96
N LYS A 57 12.19 10.97 -3.73
CA LYS A 57 13.27 10.59 -2.80
C LYS A 57 14.29 9.63 -3.42
N HIS A 58 13.87 8.75 -4.33
CA HIS A 58 14.78 7.80 -5.00
C HIS A 58 15.50 8.40 -6.22
N SER A 59 15.11 9.60 -6.67
CA SER A 59 15.75 10.30 -7.79
C SER A 59 17.02 11.06 -7.39
N ALA A 60 17.19 11.39 -6.10
CA ALA A 60 18.31 12.20 -5.62
C ALA A 60 19.71 11.60 -5.91
N PRO A 61 19.96 10.28 -5.73
CA PRO A 61 21.25 9.68 -6.08
C PRO A 61 21.58 9.79 -7.58
N HIS A 62 20.57 9.67 -8.44
CA HIS A 62 20.74 9.83 -9.89
C HIS A 62 21.11 11.26 -10.26
N MET A 63 20.45 12.25 -9.65
CA MET A 63 20.78 13.66 -9.85
C MET A 63 22.21 13.99 -9.38
N ALA A 64 22.63 13.46 -8.23
CA ALA A 64 23.98 13.66 -7.70
C ALA A 64 25.05 13.10 -8.66
N LEU A 65 24.85 11.88 -9.17
CA LEU A 65 25.73 11.26 -10.15
C LEU A 65 25.84 12.10 -11.44
N LEU A 66 24.70 12.56 -11.97
CA LEU A 66 24.66 13.41 -13.16
C LEU A 66 25.41 14.73 -12.94
N ALA A 67 25.23 15.36 -11.79
CA ALA A 67 25.94 16.59 -11.43
C ALA A 67 27.47 16.37 -11.34
N MET A 68 27.91 15.25 -10.77
CA MET A 68 29.33 14.87 -10.72
C MET A 68 29.91 14.64 -12.12
N HIS A 69 29.19 13.94 -12.99
CA HIS A 69 29.60 13.71 -14.38
C HIS A 69 29.71 15.01 -15.17
N GLN A 70 28.76 15.93 -15.00
CA GLN A 70 28.81 17.26 -15.63
C GLN A 70 30.00 18.09 -15.13
N ARG A 71 30.34 18.02 -13.84
CA ARG A 71 31.53 18.70 -13.28
C ARG A 71 32.83 18.13 -13.85
N LYS A 72 32.94 16.80 -14.00
CA LYS A 72 34.11 16.14 -14.60
C LYS A 72 34.28 16.54 -16.07
N GLN A 73 33.21 16.54 -16.86
CA GLN A 73 33.25 16.99 -18.26
C GLN A 73 33.59 18.47 -18.44
N ARG A 74 33.21 19.33 -17.47
CA ARG A 74 33.60 20.75 -17.46
C ARG A 74 35.06 20.96 -17.04
N GLY A 75 35.61 20.08 -16.19
CA GLY A 75 37.03 20.07 -15.83
C GLY A 75 37.95 19.64 -16.98
N ASP A 76 37.58 18.58 -17.70
CA ASP A 76 38.36 18.08 -18.84
C ASP A 76 38.43 19.08 -20.01
N LYS A 77 37.39 19.89 -20.22
CA LYS A 77 37.39 20.97 -21.23
C LYS A 77 38.36 22.11 -20.91
N LYS A 78 38.82 22.27 -19.66
CA LYS A 78 39.82 23.29 -19.29
C LYS A 78 41.28 22.84 -19.51
N HIS A 79 41.52 21.53 -19.65
CA HIS A 79 42.88 20.99 -19.86
C HIS A 79 43.18 20.62 -21.33
N HIS A 80 42.21 20.72 -22.23
CA HIS A 80 42.38 20.36 -23.64
C HIS A 80 42.90 21.50 -24.53
N HIS A 81 43.83 22.32 -24.01
CA HIS A 81 44.60 23.25 -24.85
C HIS A 81 46.10 22.95 -24.93
N ASN A 82 46.58 21.90 -24.26
CA ASN A 82 47.98 21.50 -24.42
C ASN A 82 48.18 20.01 -24.09
N ALA A 83 48.27 19.17 -25.14
CA ALA A 83 49.08 17.95 -25.21
C ALA A 83 48.50 16.98 -26.25
N HIS A 84 49.15 16.95 -27.42
CA HIS A 84 49.14 15.79 -28.28
C HIS A 84 49.98 14.66 -27.63
N HIS A 85 49.56 13.42 -27.90
CA HIS A 85 50.37 12.18 -27.93
C HIS A 85 50.22 11.15 -26.78
N HIS A 86 49.77 9.97 -27.21
CA HIS A 86 50.04 8.59 -26.75
C HIS A 86 49.28 7.90 -25.59
N GLN A 87 48.49 6.91 -26.03
CA GLN A 87 48.57 5.47 -25.67
C GLN A 87 47.74 4.90 -24.49
N ARG A 88 46.68 4.19 -24.90
CA ARG A 88 46.23 2.83 -24.53
C ARG A 88 46.68 2.24 -23.18
N GLY A 89 45.70 1.90 -22.34
CA GLY A 89 45.80 0.81 -21.35
C GLY A 89 45.11 1.10 -20.02
N GLY A 90 44.39 0.10 -19.49
CA GLY A 90 44.09 0.00 -18.05
C GLY A 90 42.62 0.00 -17.68
N ALA A 91 42.00 -1.18 -17.67
CA ALA A 91 40.80 -1.45 -16.88
C ALA A 91 41.18 -1.33 -15.39
N GLY A 92 40.83 -0.20 -14.78
CA GLY A 92 41.00 0.07 -13.36
C GLY A 92 39.71 -0.18 -12.59
N GLN A 93 39.62 -1.36 -12.00
CA GLN A 93 38.66 -1.74 -10.96
C GLN A 93 38.96 -0.90 -9.71
N GLY A 94 38.00 -0.15 -9.17
CA GLY A 94 38.22 0.59 -7.93
C GLY A 94 37.22 1.71 -7.69
N GLY A 95 36.16 1.40 -6.95
CA GLY A 95 35.20 2.39 -6.47
C GLY A 95 33.88 1.70 -6.15
N THR A 96 33.66 1.40 -4.87
CA THR A 96 32.42 0.87 -4.30
C THR A 96 31.27 1.86 -4.51
N ALA A 97 30.76 1.94 -5.73
CA ALA A 97 29.47 2.54 -6.02
C ALA A 97 28.42 1.51 -5.61
N ALA A 98 27.53 1.91 -4.70
CA ALA A 98 26.35 1.13 -4.33
C ALA A 98 25.77 0.45 -5.57
N ALA A 99 25.51 -0.86 -5.48
CA ALA A 99 25.01 -1.68 -6.58
C ALA A 99 23.93 -0.89 -7.35
N PRO A 100 24.00 -0.82 -8.69
CA PRO A 100 23.00 -0.08 -9.45
C PRO A 100 21.65 -0.68 -9.13
N ARG A 101 20.83 0.05 -8.34
CA ARG A 101 19.42 -0.28 -8.18
C ARG A 101 18.84 -0.33 -9.58
N ASP A 102 18.26 -1.47 -9.94
CA ASP A 102 17.61 -1.63 -11.23
C ASP A 102 16.57 -0.50 -11.40
N LYS A 103 16.63 0.16 -12.55
CA LYS A 103 15.75 1.29 -12.85
C LYS A 103 14.29 0.80 -12.83
N PRO A 104 13.35 1.58 -12.29
CA PRO A 104 11.92 1.23 -12.38
C PRO A 104 11.53 0.86 -13.81
N GLY A 105 10.78 -0.22 -13.96
CA GLY A 105 10.41 -0.82 -15.25
C GLY A 105 11.33 -1.97 -15.69
N ALA A 106 12.51 -2.14 -15.11
CA ALA A 106 13.38 -3.29 -15.40
C ALA A 106 12.72 -4.61 -14.94
N GLU A 107 11.96 -4.58 -13.86
CA GLU A 107 11.17 -5.71 -13.35
C GLU A 107 10.11 -6.20 -14.36
N SER A 108 9.67 -5.32 -15.26
CA SER A 108 8.67 -5.63 -16.29
C SER A 108 9.31 -6.11 -17.60
N TYR A 109 10.64 -6.01 -17.74
CA TYR A 109 11.33 -6.44 -18.94
C TYR A 109 11.48 -7.96 -18.97
N ARG A 110 10.53 -8.64 -19.62
CA ARG A 110 10.51 -10.09 -19.76
C ARG A 110 11.31 -10.54 -20.98
N ARG A 111 12.25 -11.47 -20.78
CA ARG A 111 13.03 -12.10 -21.86
C ARG A 111 12.36 -13.35 -22.41
N THR A 112 11.83 -14.21 -21.55
CA THR A 112 11.12 -15.43 -21.90
C THR A 112 9.90 -15.62 -20.99
N ARG A 113 8.89 -16.35 -21.47
CA ARG A 113 7.70 -16.72 -20.67
C ARG A 113 7.92 -17.94 -19.78
N GLU A 114 9.03 -18.64 -19.97
CA GLU A 114 9.40 -19.81 -19.14
C GLU A 114 9.88 -19.38 -17.74
N GLU A 115 10.43 -18.18 -17.63
CA GLU A 115 10.84 -17.58 -16.37
C GLU A 115 9.65 -16.86 -15.72
N LEU A 116 8.94 -17.57 -14.83
CA LEU A 116 7.81 -17.03 -14.09
C LEU A 116 8.27 -16.23 -12.86
N SER A 117 7.96 -14.93 -12.86
CA SER A 117 8.14 -14.07 -11.69
C SER A 117 7.13 -14.42 -10.58
N THR A 118 7.34 -13.90 -9.37
CA THR A 118 6.36 -14.02 -8.28
C THR A 118 5.00 -13.44 -8.69
N MET A 119 5.01 -12.25 -9.33
CA MET A 119 3.80 -11.61 -9.86
C MET A 119 3.06 -12.49 -10.87
N ASP A 120 3.78 -13.20 -11.74
CA ASP A 120 3.15 -14.13 -12.70
C ASP A 120 2.39 -15.25 -12.01
N LYS A 121 3.00 -15.85 -10.99
CA LYS A 121 2.37 -16.94 -10.23
C LYS A 121 1.13 -16.44 -9.48
N LEU A 122 1.21 -15.25 -8.89
CA LEU A 122 0.09 -14.62 -8.19
C LEU A 122 -1.06 -14.30 -9.15
N HIS A 123 -0.78 -13.67 -10.30
CA HIS A 123 -1.80 -13.35 -11.29
C HIS A 123 -2.45 -14.61 -11.90
N MET A 124 -1.67 -15.66 -12.15
CA MET A 124 -2.18 -16.93 -12.64
C MET A 124 -3.12 -17.58 -11.61
N ALA A 125 -2.68 -17.69 -10.35
CA ALA A 125 -3.50 -18.24 -9.27
C ALA A 125 -4.77 -17.42 -9.03
N LEU A 126 -4.66 -16.09 -9.07
CA LEU A 126 -5.79 -15.18 -8.93
C LEU A 126 -6.82 -15.39 -10.04
N THR A 127 -6.38 -15.54 -11.28
CA THR A 127 -7.27 -15.73 -12.44
C THR A 127 -8.10 -17.01 -12.29
N GLU A 128 -7.44 -18.13 -11.96
CA GLU A 128 -8.11 -19.42 -11.77
C GLU A 128 -9.10 -19.39 -10.58
N LEU A 129 -8.71 -18.76 -9.47
CA LEU A 129 -9.57 -18.69 -8.30
C LEU A 129 -10.75 -17.72 -8.51
N CYS A 130 -10.53 -16.58 -9.15
CA CYS A 130 -11.60 -15.65 -9.55
C CYS A 130 -12.57 -16.31 -10.53
N TYR A 131 -12.08 -17.14 -11.46
CA TYR A 131 -12.94 -17.94 -12.33
C TYR A 131 -13.85 -18.87 -11.51
N ALA A 132 -13.32 -19.58 -10.52
CA ALA A 132 -14.11 -20.45 -9.64
C ALA A 132 -15.15 -19.66 -8.81
N ILE A 133 -14.80 -18.49 -8.28
CA ILE A 133 -15.72 -17.61 -7.53
C ILE A 133 -16.84 -17.07 -8.44
N ASN A 134 -16.52 -16.75 -9.69
CA ASN A 134 -17.49 -16.24 -10.67
C ASN A 134 -18.35 -17.33 -11.30
N TYR A 135 -17.98 -18.60 -11.20
CA TYR A 135 -18.60 -19.70 -11.92
C TYR A 135 -20.12 -19.76 -11.70
N ALA A 136 -20.58 -19.55 -10.47
CA ALA A 136 -21.98 -19.45 -10.12
C ALA A 136 -22.28 -18.09 -9.45
N SER A 137 -23.31 -17.39 -9.94
CA SER A 137 -23.78 -16.15 -9.29
C SER A 137 -24.44 -16.41 -7.94
N SER A 138 -25.08 -17.57 -7.79
CA SER A 138 -25.73 -18.02 -6.56
C SER A 138 -25.71 -19.54 -6.46
N ILE A 139 -25.66 -20.05 -5.24
CA ILE A 139 -25.69 -21.48 -4.91
C ILE A 139 -26.85 -21.70 -3.93
N HIS A 140 -27.74 -22.64 -4.23
CA HIS A 140 -28.92 -22.94 -3.41
C HIS A 140 -28.68 -24.24 -2.63
N VAL A 141 -28.66 -24.17 -1.30
CA VAL A 141 -28.51 -25.34 -0.43
C VAL A 141 -29.52 -25.24 0.70
N TRP A 142 -30.39 -26.25 0.81
CA TRP A 142 -31.43 -26.33 1.85
C TRP A 142 -32.18 -25.00 2.02
N GLU A 143 -32.86 -24.51 0.98
CA GLU A 143 -33.62 -23.24 1.02
C GLU A 143 -32.80 -21.97 1.32
N HIS A 144 -31.48 -22.06 1.44
CA HIS A 144 -30.59 -20.90 1.60
C HIS A 144 -29.88 -20.61 0.29
N THR A 145 -29.77 -19.32 -0.04
CA THR A 145 -29.04 -18.84 -1.21
C THR A 145 -27.72 -18.23 -0.76
N PHE A 146 -26.63 -18.74 -1.31
CA PHE A 146 -25.28 -18.25 -1.09
C PHE A 146 -24.80 -17.50 -2.34
N ALA A 147 -24.16 -16.35 -2.17
CA ALA A 147 -23.60 -15.56 -3.26
C ALA A 147 -22.06 -15.51 -3.13
N PRO A 148 -21.30 -16.34 -3.86
CA PRO A 148 -19.85 -16.45 -3.72
C PRO A 148 -19.09 -15.11 -3.80
N ARG A 149 -19.53 -14.21 -4.69
CA ARG A 149 -18.91 -12.89 -4.88
C ARG A 149 -19.03 -11.98 -3.66
N GLU A 150 -20.09 -12.11 -2.87
CA GLU A 150 -20.30 -11.27 -1.68
C GLU A 150 -19.30 -11.63 -0.57
N TYR A 151 -18.90 -12.91 -0.46
CA TYR A 151 -17.84 -13.31 0.47
C TYR A 151 -16.52 -12.62 0.13
N LEU A 152 -16.14 -12.60 -1.15
CA LEU A 152 -14.94 -11.90 -1.60
C LEU A 152 -15.03 -10.40 -1.36
N ALA A 153 -16.16 -9.77 -1.72
CA ALA A 153 -16.37 -8.34 -1.49
C ALA A 153 -16.19 -7.96 -0.02
N GLN A 154 -16.79 -8.72 0.90
CA GLN A 154 -16.66 -8.52 2.34
C GLN A 154 -15.21 -8.68 2.83
N HIS A 155 -14.49 -9.69 2.34
CA HIS A 155 -13.06 -9.86 2.68
C HIS A 155 -12.19 -8.72 2.16
N LEU A 156 -12.48 -8.22 0.96
CA LEU A 156 -11.77 -7.08 0.37
C LEU A 156 -12.01 -5.79 1.16
N GLU A 157 -13.26 -5.49 1.54
CA GLU A 157 -13.58 -4.33 2.39
C GLU A 157 -12.81 -4.36 3.71
N ASN A 158 -12.89 -5.49 4.43
CA ASN A 158 -12.21 -5.67 5.71
C ASN A 158 -10.68 -5.57 5.58
N ARG A 159 -10.12 -6.17 4.53
CA ARG A 159 -8.68 -6.13 4.28
C ARG A 159 -8.19 -4.75 3.89
N PHE A 160 -8.96 -4.04 3.06
CA PHE A 160 -8.62 -2.69 2.61
C PHE A 160 -8.67 -1.71 3.76
N ASN A 161 -9.69 -1.77 4.63
CA ASN A 161 -9.77 -0.95 5.85
C ASN A 161 -8.52 -1.13 6.72
N LYS A 162 -8.14 -2.39 7.01
CA LYS A 162 -6.90 -2.70 7.76
C LYS A 162 -5.63 -2.25 7.02
N ALA A 163 -5.58 -2.37 5.71
CA ALA A 163 -4.44 -1.93 4.90
C ALA A 163 -4.24 -0.43 5.01
N LEU A 164 -5.31 0.37 4.89
CA LEU A 164 -5.28 1.82 4.97
C LEU A 164 -4.65 2.30 6.27
N VAL A 165 -5.12 1.77 7.41
CA VAL A 165 -4.56 2.10 8.72
C VAL A 165 -3.11 1.61 8.85
N GLY A 166 -2.80 0.41 8.35
CA GLY A 166 -1.43 -0.11 8.33
C GLY A 166 -0.45 0.76 7.54
N MET A 167 -0.89 1.31 6.39
CA MET A 167 -0.07 2.18 5.54
C MET A 167 0.22 3.55 6.18
N VAL A 168 -0.52 3.96 7.23
CA VAL A 168 -0.21 5.17 8.02
C VAL A 168 1.11 5.00 8.78
N MET A 169 1.53 3.76 9.07
CA MET A 169 2.79 3.45 9.76
C MET A 169 2.97 4.23 11.07
N TYR A 170 1.85 4.49 11.78
CA TYR A 170 1.90 5.26 13.02
C TYR A 170 2.56 4.46 14.14
N ASN A 171 3.63 5.00 14.72
CA ASN A 171 4.30 4.46 15.89
C ASN A 171 4.11 5.40 17.09
N ALA A 172 3.40 4.92 18.11
CA ALA A 172 3.09 5.69 19.30
C ALA A 172 4.33 6.01 20.16
N GLU A 173 5.38 5.18 20.12
CA GLU A 173 6.60 5.36 20.91
C GLU A 173 7.56 6.37 20.27
N SER A 174 7.78 6.27 18.95
CA SER A 174 8.68 7.20 18.23
C SER A 174 7.97 8.45 17.72
N HIS A 175 6.63 8.50 17.81
CA HIS A 175 5.80 9.54 17.18
C HIS A 175 6.03 9.65 15.66
N GLU A 176 6.40 8.55 15.01
CA GLU A 176 6.55 8.48 13.55
C GLU A 176 5.19 8.22 12.90
N ILE A 177 4.99 8.84 11.74
CA ILE A 177 3.82 8.64 10.89
C ILE A 177 4.27 8.77 9.44
N ALA A 178 3.65 8.02 8.53
CA ALA A 178 3.88 8.18 7.11
C ALA A 178 3.54 9.61 6.66
N LYS A 179 4.22 10.09 5.61
CA LYS A 179 3.87 11.38 5.00
C LYS A 179 2.52 11.24 4.28
N PRO A 180 1.64 12.26 4.31
CA PRO A 180 0.37 12.22 3.61
C PRO A 180 0.50 11.87 2.11
N SER A 181 1.50 12.44 1.43
CA SER A 181 1.75 12.20 0.01
C SER A 181 2.24 10.78 -0.30
N GLU A 182 3.06 10.20 0.59
CA GLU A 182 3.52 8.81 0.47
C GLU A 182 2.34 7.85 0.71
N LEU A 183 1.55 8.10 1.76
CA LEU A 183 0.34 7.35 2.03
C LEU A 183 -0.61 7.41 0.82
N LEU A 184 -0.88 8.60 0.27
CA LEU A 184 -1.77 8.75 -0.88
C LEU A 184 -1.25 7.95 -2.09
N SER A 185 0.06 7.98 -2.36
CA SER A 185 0.66 7.18 -3.44
C SER A 185 0.41 5.68 -3.24
N SER A 186 0.58 5.17 -2.02
CA SER A 186 0.30 3.77 -1.69
C SER A 186 -1.19 3.43 -1.80
N VAL A 187 -2.08 4.32 -1.32
CA VAL A 187 -3.54 4.14 -1.45
C VAL A 187 -3.96 4.09 -2.92
N GLN A 188 -3.43 4.97 -3.76
CA GLN A 188 -3.70 4.97 -5.20
C GLN A 188 -3.21 3.69 -5.88
N ALA A 189 -2.02 3.20 -5.53
CA ALA A 189 -1.52 1.93 -6.05
C ALA A 189 -2.41 0.75 -5.62
N TYR A 190 -2.82 0.71 -4.35
CA TYR A 190 -3.74 -0.30 -3.83
C TYR A 190 -5.10 -0.27 -4.54
N MET A 191 -5.68 0.92 -4.73
CA MET A 191 -6.94 1.10 -5.44
C MET A 191 -6.82 0.69 -6.91
N SER A 192 -5.70 0.96 -7.57
CA SER A 192 -5.47 0.56 -8.96
C SER A 192 -5.49 -0.97 -9.11
N VAL A 193 -4.88 -1.70 -8.17
CA VAL A 193 -4.96 -3.17 -8.13
C VAL A 193 -6.39 -3.63 -7.92
N LEU A 194 -7.07 -3.08 -6.91
CA LEU A 194 -8.45 -3.46 -6.61
C LEU A 194 -9.39 -3.23 -7.80
N GLN A 195 -9.22 -2.12 -8.53
CA GLN A 195 -10.00 -1.85 -9.72
C GLN A 195 -9.65 -2.81 -10.87
N GLY A 196 -8.39 -3.25 -10.99
CA GLY A 196 -7.98 -4.27 -11.94
C GLY A 196 -8.62 -5.65 -11.71
N ILE A 197 -9.02 -5.96 -10.46
CA ILE A 197 -9.69 -7.21 -10.09
C ILE A 197 -11.10 -7.28 -10.67
N GLU A 198 -11.77 -6.15 -10.90
CA GLU A 198 -13.10 -6.09 -11.52
C GLU A 198 -13.14 -6.78 -12.90
N ASN A 199 -11.99 -6.80 -13.61
CA ASN A 199 -11.85 -7.52 -14.88
C ASN A 199 -11.87 -9.06 -14.73
N HIS A 200 -11.59 -9.58 -13.53
CA HIS A 200 -11.48 -11.01 -13.25
C HIS A 200 -12.70 -11.52 -12.48
N VAL A 201 -13.26 -10.70 -11.59
CA VAL A 201 -14.43 -11.01 -10.76
C VAL A 201 -15.41 -9.84 -10.79
N HIS A 202 -16.70 -10.12 -11.01
CA HIS A 202 -17.75 -9.08 -11.08
C HIS A 202 -18.14 -8.59 -9.68
N VAL A 203 -17.18 -8.04 -8.95
CA VAL A 203 -17.37 -7.40 -7.63
C VAL A 203 -17.50 -5.89 -7.84
N ASP A 204 -18.44 -5.27 -7.13
CA ASP A 204 -18.59 -3.81 -7.13
C ASP A 204 -17.48 -3.16 -6.28
N VAL A 205 -16.31 -2.96 -6.89
CA VAL A 205 -15.15 -2.34 -6.23
C VAL A 205 -15.42 -0.87 -5.88
N THR A 206 -16.31 -0.20 -6.61
CA THR A 206 -16.71 1.18 -6.31
C THR A 206 -17.42 1.25 -4.96
N ARG A 207 -18.31 0.30 -4.67
CA ARG A 207 -18.94 0.18 -3.35
C ARG A 207 -17.91 -0.11 -2.25
N VAL A 208 -16.95 -1.00 -2.51
CA VAL A 208 -15.85 -1.27 -1.57
C VAL A 208 -15.08 0.01 -1.22
N PHE A 209 -14.73 0.82 -2.23
CA PHE A 209 -14.05 2.10 -2.02
C PHE A 209 -14.89 3.08 -1.22
N ASN A 210 -16.15 3.26 -1.59
CA ASN A 210 -17.05 4.18 -0.89
C ASN A 210 -17.21 3.80 0.58
N ASN A 211 -17.42 2.51 0.87
CA ASN A 211 -17.59 2.03 2.24
C ASN A 211 -16.34 2.27 3.08
N VAL A 212 -15.16 1.94 2.56
CA VAL A 212 -13.92 2.00 3.33
C VAL A 212 -13.37 3.42 3.42
N LEU A 213 -13.25 4.13 2.30
CA LEU A 213 -12.65 5.48 2.29
C LEU A 213 -13.51 6.48 3.05
N LEU A 214 -14.84 6.38 2.95
CA LEU A 214 -15.73 7.27 3.71
C LEU A 214 -15.59 7.04 5.22
N GLN A 215 -15.51 5.78 5.66
CA GLN A 215 -15.28 5.48 7.08
C GLN A 215 -13.97 6.07 7.59
N GLN A 216 -12.91 6.06 6.78
CA GLN A 216 -11.60 6.61 7.16
C GLN A 216 -11.57 8.14 7.34
N THR A 217 -12.63 8.85 6.93
CA THR A 217 -12.81 10.29 7.19
C THR A 217 -13.40 10.61 8.56
N GLN A 218 -13.97 9.61 9.24
CA GLN A 218 -14.63 9.77 10.53
C GLN A 218 -13.63 9.62 11.68
N ALA A 219 -14.04 9.92 12.93
CA ALA A 219 -13.15 9.78 14.07
C ALA A 219 -12.82 8.30 14.42
N GLN A 220 -13.81 7.43 14.23
CA GLN A 220 -13.73 5.99 14.42
C GLN A 220 -14.38 5.29 13.24
N ASP A 221 -13.92 4.09 12.93
CA ASP A 221 -14.55 3.26 11.91
C ASP A 221 -15.78 2.51 12.46
N SER A 222 -16.41 1.69 11.63
CA SER A 222 -17.59 0.89 12.02
C SER A 222 -17.33 -0.13 13.14
N HIS A 223 -16.07 -0.44 13.44
CA HIS A 223 -15.66 -1.35 14.52
C HIS A 223 -15.19 -0.61 15.79
N GLY A 224 -15.15 0.73 15.75
CA GLY A 224 -14.67 1.58 16.85
C GLY A 224 -13.16 1.85 16.83
N ASP A 225 -12.46 1.40 15.78
CA ASP A 225 -11.01 1.58 15.64
C ASP A 225 -10.65 2.99 15.15
N LYS A 226 -9.45 3.46 15.49
CA LYS A 226 -8.95 4.78 15.06
C LYS A 226 -8.70 4.78 13.55
N THR A 227 -9.21 5.82 12.89
CA THR A 227 -9.05 6.04 11.45
C THR A 227 -7.79 6.84 11.12
N ILE A 228 -7.46 6.91 9.82
CA ILE A 228 -6.46 7.81 9.25
C ILE A 228 -6.70 9.25 9.71
N ALA A 229 -7.94 9.76 9.64
CA ALA A 229 -8.27 11.12 10.03
C ALA A 229 -7.91 11.42 11.48
N THR A 230 -8.23 10.51 12.39
CA THR A 230 -7.90 10.64 13.82
C THR A 230 -6.40 10.53 14.07
N LEU A 231 -5.70 9.61 13.40
CA LEU A 231 -4.26 9.43 13.55
C LEU A 231 -3.50 10.70 13.13
N TYR A 232 -3.79 11.25 11.95
CA TYR A 232 -3.14 12.48 11.49
C TYR A 232 -3.55 13.69 12.33
N THR A 233 -4.83 13.82 12.69
CA THR A 233 -5.29 14.95 13.52
C THR A 233 -4.55 14.98 14.86
N ASN A 234 -4.45 13.83 15.53
CA ASN A 234 -3.70 13.72 16.77
C ASN A 234 -2.22 14.01 16.54
N TRP A 235 -1.60 13.47 15.48
CA TRP A 235 -0.19 13.72 15.20
C TRP A 235 0.11 15.21 14.94
N TYR A 236 -0.70 15.88 14.13
CA TYR A 236 -0.53 17.32 13.86
C TYR A 236 -0.68 18.17 15.12
N LEU A 237 -1.67 17.88 15.97
CA LEU A 237 -1.90 18.63 17.22
C LEU A 237 -0.81 18.34 18.26
N GLU A 238 -0.55 17.07 18.51
CA GLU A 238 0.21 16.61 19.67
C GLU A 238 1.72 16.56 19.42
N VAL A 239 2.14 16.47 18.15
CA VAL A 239 3.55 16.35 17.76
C VAL A 239 3.99 17.62 17.02
N LEU A 240 3.39 17.93 15.86
CA LEU A 240 3.85 19.04 15.03
C LEU A 240 3.60 20.40 15.70
N LEU A 241 2.36 20.70 16.08
CA LEU A 241 2.01 22.01 16.62
C LEU A 241 2.60 22.25 18.01
N ARG A 242 2.73 21.22 18.86
CA ARG A 242 3.46 21.35 20.13
C ARG A 242 4.90 21.81 19.95
N LYS A 243 5.59 21.30 18.93
CA LYS A 243 6.97 21.70 18.62
C LYS A 243 7.04 23.11 18.02
N VAL A 244 5.99 23.58 17.35
CA VAL A 244 5.83 25.00 16.96
C VAL A 244 5.72 25.88 18.21
N THR A 245 4.84 25.52 19.15
CA THR A 245 4.67 26.28 20.41
C THR A 245 5.94 26.29 21.27
N ALA A 246 6.73 25.21 21.23
CA ALA A 246 8.03 25.13 21.90
C ALA A 246 9.15 25.94 21.20
N GLY A 247 8.87 26.60 20.08
CA GLY A 247 9.83 27.45 19.37
C GLY A 247 10.85 26.70 18.50
N HIS A 248 10.63 25.40 18.23
CA HIS A 248 11.50 24.61 17.36
C HIS A 248 11.15 24.74 15.87
N MET A 249 9.98 25.29 15.56
CA MET A 249 9.48 25.46 14.20
C MET A 249 8.77 26.80 14.06
N CYS A 250 8.76 27.34 12.84
CA CYS A 250 7.94 28.50 12.50
C CYS A 250 7.24 28.29 11.17
N TYR A 251 6.14 29.02 10.96
CA TYR A 251 5.49 29.06 9.65
C TYR A 251 6.25 30.02 8.74
N SER A 252 6.64 29.56 7.55
CA SER A 252 7.26 30.38 6.53
C SER A 252 6.24 30.72 5.44
N PRO A 253 5.82 31.99 5.29
CA PRO A 253 4.90 32.40 4.22
C PRO A 253 5.46 32.17 2.81
N LEU A 254 6.79 32.21 2.66
CA LEU A 254 7.48 31.99 1.38
C LEU A 254 7.33 30.54 0.91
N HIS A 255 7.53 29.59 1.83
CA HIS A 255 7.41 28.15 1.54
C HIS A 255 5.97 27.63 1.71
N ARG A 256 5.08 28.44 2.31
CA ARG A 256 3.70 28.06 2.69
C ARG A 256 3.64 26.79 3.55
N ALA A 257 4.68 26.57 4.34
CA ALA A 257 4.91 25.39 5.15
C ALA A 257 5.50 25.76 6.52
N PHE A 258 5.41 24.85 7.49
CA PHE A 258 6.23 24.92 8.70
C PHE A 258 7.65 24.46 8.38
N VAL A 259 8.63 25.22 8.85
CA VAL A 259 10.06 24.95 8.66
C VAL A 259 10.72 24.70 10.01
N ASN A 260 11.71 23.80 10.05
CA ASN A 260 12.48 23.54 11.26
C ASN A 260 13.44 24.70 11.51
N LEU A 261 13.53 25.16 12.76
CA LEU A 261 14.51 26.17 13.17
C LEU A 261 15.78 25.46 13.68
N VAL A 262 16.94 25.87 13.16
CA VAL A 262 18.23 25.40 13.66
C VAL A 262 18.53 26.11 14.98
N HIS A 263 18.55 25.38 16.09
CA HIS A 263 18.96 25.89 17.41
C HIS A 263 20.29 25.26 17.82
N ASP A 264 21.24 26.09 18.27
CA ASP A 264 22.63 25.73 18.57
C ASP A 264 22.81 24.96 19.91
N GLY A 265 21.78 24.21 20.34
CA GLY A 265 21.78 23.49 21.61
C GLY A 265 20.45 22.86 22.02
N GLY A 266 19.46 22.81 21.11
CA GLY A 266 18.12 22.26 21.38
C GLY A 266 17.93 20.82 20.91
N GLN A 267 16.94 20.13 21.49
CA GLN A 267 16.51 18.79 21.07
C GLN A 267 16.15 18.81 19.57
N GLN A 268 16.90 18.07 18.76
CA GLN A 268 16.63 17.97 17.33
C GLN A 268 15.25 17.36 17.10
N VAL A 269 14.45 18.01 16.24
CA VAL A 269 13.16 17.49 15.81
C VAL A 269 13.43 16.28 14.90
N PRO A 270 12.86 15.10 15.18
CA PRO A 270 13.19 13.86 14.46
C PRO A 270 12.59 13.78 13.04
N PHE A 271 11.87 14.81 12.60
CA PHE A 271 11.25 14.89 11.28
C PHE A 271 11.40 16.29 10.68
N THR A 272 11.28 16.37 9.35
CA THR A 272 11.31 17.63 8.60
C THR A 272 9.89 18.15 8.43
N ALA A 273 9.53 19.25 9.09
CA ALA A 273 8.15 19.74 9.11
C ALA A 273 7.61 20.17 7.74
N GLU A 274 8.50 20.58 6.83
CA GLU A 274 8.16 20.98 5.46
C GLU A 274 7.49 19.82 4.72
N GLU A 275 7.98 18.59 4.92
CA GLU A 275 7.48 17.39 4.24
C GLU A 275 6.07 16.96 4.69
N PHE A 276 5.56 17.54 5.76
CA PHE A 276 4.23 17.26 6.32
C PHE A 276 3.25 18.43 6.19
N SER A 277 3.72 19.62 5.80
CA SER A 277 2.92 20.85 5.90
C SER A 277 3.00 21.78 4.69
N ASP A 278 3.79 21.41 3.68
CA ASP A 278 3.83 22.09 2.39
C ASP A 278 2.53 21.92 1.59
N VAL A 279 2.46 22.59 0.45
CA VAL A 279 1.26 22.59 -0.39
C VAL A 279 0.93 21.19 -0.90
N GLN A 280 1.92 20.32 -1.11
CA GLN A 280 1.69 18.92 -1.48
C GLN A 280 1.15 18.12 -0.29
N GLY A 281 1.74 18.25 0.90
CA GLY A 281 1.25 17.61 2.13
C GLY A 281 -0.14 18.11 2.59
N LYS A 282 -0.53 19.35 2.25
CA LYS A 282 -1.85 19.92 2.58
C LYS A 282 -2.91 19.74 1.49
N ALA A 283 -2.55 19.68 0.21
CA ALA A 283 -3.52 19.51 -0.89
C ALA A 283 -4.19 18.13 -0.88
N ASP A 284 -3.58 17.16 -0.21
CA ASP A 284 -4.11 15.79 -0.06
C ASP A 284 -5.17 15.65 1.05
N PHE A 285 -5.43 16.71 1.83
CA PHE A 285 -6.54 16.75 2.78
C PHE A 285 -7.64 17.73 2.31
N PRO A 286 -8.85 17.26 1.94
CA PRO A 286 -9.95 18.13 1.55
C PRO A 286 -10.54 18.79 2.80
N GLY A 287 -9.94 19.90 3.24
CA GLY A 287 -10.45 20.66 4.39
C GLY A 287 -9.62 21.87 4.80
N CYS A 288 -8.32 21.89 4.51
CA CYS A 288 -7.45 23.00 4.90
C CYS A 288 -7.32 24.09 3.81
N LYS A 289 -8.46 24.62 3.35
CA LYS A 289 -8.50 26.02 2.87
C LYS A 289 -8.77 26.91 4.07
N ALA A 290 -7.74 27.11 4.89
CA ALA A 290 -7.79 28.16 5.91
C ALA A 290 -7.57 29.53 5.23
N TYR A 291 -8.40 30.47 5.65
CA TYR A 291 -8.34 31.92 5.42
C TYR A 291 -6.94 32.51 5.61
#